data_AF-A0A7C2NPJ9-F1
#
_entry.id   AF-A0A7C2NPJ9-F1
#
_cell.length_a   1.000
_cell.length_b   1.000
_cell.length_c   1.000
_cell.angle_alpha   90.00
_cell.angle_beta   90.00
_cell.angle_gamma   90.00
#
_symmetry.space_group_name_H-M   'P 1'
#
loop_
_entity.id
_entity.type
_entity.pdbx_description
1 polymer ?
#
loop_
_entity_poly.entity_id
_entity_poly.type
_entity_poly.pdbx_seq_one_letter_code
_entity_poly.pdbx_strand_id
1 'polypeptide(L)'
;MALFSDEQNIIVNGSNNKTAAGDLIDLSSNNYMVESIKHESAIGNILMGLSHFTTDIQYEKPDTTEYTIEEKIDHNKLSKYQDFFDDYMENYNLVKNKVSIIIEEDITFEKRLMQYIKNKYMKHYSKDSDENIVLDNILEDIEHELKNHSKLSLDDISSVHYIVFYVFAQCKIYQKPPRTNL
;
A
#
# COMPACT_ATOMS: atom_id res chain seq x y z
N MET A 1 -55.72 -12.44 -45.46
CA MET A 1 -56.01 -13.81 -45.00
C MET A 1 -54.95 -14.69 -45.63
N ALA A 2 -54.14 -15.37 -44.81
CA ALA A 2 -53.42 -16.64 -45.02
C ALA A 2 -52.89 -16.99 -46.44
N LEU A 3 -51.70 -17.54 -46.68
CA LEU A 3 -50.67 -18.23 -45.88
C LEU A 3 -49.64 -18.80 -46.90
N PHE A 4 -48.35 -18.92 -46.50
CA PHE A 4 -47.36 -19.95 -46.90
C PHE A 4 -46.90 -20.08 -48.38
N SER A 5 -45.65 -20.40 -48.73
CA SER A 5 -44.31 -20.34 -48.12
C SER A 5 -43.29 -20.85 -49.16
N ASP A 6 -42.06 -20.37 -49.08
CA ASP A 6 -40.89 -20.80 -49.85
C ASP A 6 -40.48 -22.26 -49.63
N GLU A 7 -39.83 -22.87 -50.63
CA GLU A 7 -38.82 -23.90 -50.39
C GLU A 7 -37.50 -23.49 -51.07
N GLN A 8 -36.56 -22.97 -50.27
CA GLN A 8 -35.13 -23.21 -50.52
C GLN A 8 -34.49 -23.81 -49.27
N ASN A 9 -34.06 -25.06 -49.43
CA ASN A 9 -33.33 -25.88 -48.47
C ASN A 9 -32.01 -25.22 -48.06
N ILE A 10 -31.81 -25.00 -46.76
CA ILE A 10 -30.48 -24.76 -46.18
C ILE A 10 -30.13 -25.98 -45.31
N ILE A 11 -29.03 -26.63 -45.68
CA ILE A 11 -28.44 -27.79 -45.00
C ILE A 11 -27.84 -27.32 -43.68
N VAL A 12 -28.34 -27.87 -42.57
CA VAL A 12 -27.87 -27.63 -41.20
C VAL A 12 -26.74 -28.61 -40.89
N ASN A 13 -25.54 -28.10 -40.64
CA ASN A 13 -24.47 -28.85 -39.98
C ASN A 13 -24.35 -28.34 -38.54
N GLY A 14 -24.78 -29.16 -37.58
CA GLY A 14 -24.85 -28.81 -36.16
C GLY A 14 -23.63 -29.26 -35.36
N SER A 15 -23.17 -28.39 -34.47
CA SER A 15 -22.56 -28.78 -33.20
C SER A 15 -22.79 -27.65 -32.16
N ASN A 16 -23.91 -27.76 -31.45
CA ASN A 16 -24.19 -27.28 -30.10
C ASN A 16 -23.79 -25.85 -29.70
N ASN A 17 -24.47 -24.83 -30.24
CA ASN A 17 -24.66 -23.57 -29.53
C ASN A 17 -25.98 -23.62 -28.73
N LYS A 18 -25.88 -23.92 -27.43
CA LYS A 18 -26.94 -23.59 -26.48
C LYS A 18 -26.73 -22.14 -26.03
N THR A 19 -27.49 -21.23 -26.60
CA THR A 19 -27.72 -19.92 -26.01
C THR A 19 -28.54 -20.12 -24.74
N ALA A 20 -27.96 -19.84 -23.58
CA ALA A 20 -28.68 -19.60 -22.34
C ALA A 20 -28.33 -18.18 -21.89
N ALA A 21 -29.35 -17.35 -21.74
CA ALA A 21 -29.25 -15.98 -21.26
C ALA A 21 -28.53 -15.93 -19.90
N GLY A 22 -27.62 -14.97 -19.76
CA GLY A 22 -26.94 -14.62 -18.52
C GLY A 22 -26.16 -13.33 -18.73
N ASP A 23 -26.78 -12.24 -18.30
CA ASP A 23 -26.28 -10.88 -18.11
C ASP A 23 -25.11 -10.36 -18.97
N LEU A 24 -25.42 -9.29 -19.71
CA LEU A 24 -24.47 -8.25 -20.07
C LEU A 24 -23.81 -7.70 -18.79
N ILE A 25 -22.70 -8.28 -18.37
CA ILE A 25 -21.79 -7.63 -17.45
C ILE A 25 -20.83 -6.80 -18.30
N ASP A 26 -21.17 -5.54 -18.46
CA ASP A 26 -20.24 -4.49 -18.87
C ASP A 26 -19.06 -4.50 -17.87
N LEU A 27 -17.91 -5.01 -18.33
CA LEU A 27 -16.68 -5.14 -17.55
C LEU A 27 -15.92 -3.80 -17.42
N SER A 28 -16.61 -2.66 -17.56
CA SER A 28 -16.02 -1.34 -17.37
C SER A 28 -15.74 -0.98 -15.90
N SER A 29 -15.86 -1.90 -14.94
CA SER A 29 -15.71 -1.62 -13.51
C SER A 29 -14.81 -2.57 -12.71
N ASN A 30 -14.13 -3.53 -13.34
CA ASN A 30 -13.36 -4.56 -12.61
C ASN A 30 -11.87 -4.26 -12.37
N ASN A 31 -11.31 -3.15 -12.84
CA ASN A 31 -9.89 -2.87 -12.59
C ASN A 31 -9.61 -2.49 -11.12
N TYR A 32 -10.51 -1.75 -10.46
CA TYR A 32 -10.29 -1.27 -9.10
C TYR A 32 -10.31 -2.38 -8.03
N MET A 33 -11.05 -3.47 -8.27
CA MET A 33 -11.19 -4.57 -7.30
C MET A 33 -10.05 -5.58 -7.36
N VAL A 34 -9.44 -5.78 -8.53
CA VAL A 34 -8.32 -6.73 -8.69
C VAL A 34 -7.02 -6.13 -8.14
N GLU A 35 -6.83 -4.82 -8.30
CA GLU A 35 -5.66 -4.10 -7.83
C GLU A 35 -5.63 -4.05 -6.29
N SER A 36 -6.73 -3.67 -5.64
CA SER A 36 -6.85 -3.62 -4.17
C SER A 36 -6.61 -4.98 -3.50
N ILE A 37 -7.16 -6.08 -4.03
CA ILE A 37 -6.94 -7.44 -3.49
C ILE A 37 -5.48 -7.88 -3.64
N LYS A 38 -4.84 -7.53 -4.77
CA LYS A 38 -3.43 -7.84 -5.01
C LYS A 38 -2.52 -7.06 -4.04
N HIS A 39 -2.80 -5.78 -3.84
CA HIS A 39 -2.08 -4.93 -2.87
C HIS A 39 -2.28 -5.40 -1.43
N GLU A 40 -3.46 -5.89 -1.07
CA GLU A 40 -3.74 -6.41 0.27
C GLU A 40 -2.86 -7.62 0.61
N SER A 41 -2.69 -8.55 -0.33
CA SER A 41 -1.76 -9.68 -0.14
C SER A 41 -0.30 -9.22 -0.11
N ALA A 42 0.05 -8.25 -0.96
CA ALA A 42 1.40 -7.70 -1.06
C ALA A 42 1.87 -7.03 0.23
N ILE A 43 1.05 -6.16 0.81
CA ILE A 43 1.35 -5.45 2.06
C ILE A 43 1.58 -6.45 3.20
N GLY A 44 0.72 -7.47 3.32
CA GLY A 44 0.89 -8.53 4.32
C GLY A 44 2.23 -9.27 4.16
N ASN A 45 2.58 -9.62 2.92
CA ASN A 45 3.83 -10.30 2.61
C ASN A 45 5.06 -9.42 2.92
N ILE A 46 5.03 -8.12 2.62
CA ILE A 46 6.13 -7.20 2.98
C ILE A 46 6.25 -7.08 4.51
N LEU A 47 5.15 -6.87 5.22
CA LEU A 47 5.16 -6.75 6.69
C LEU A 47 5.78 -8.00 7.33
N MET A 48 5.45 -9.19 6.82
CA MET A 48 6.08 -10.45 7.22
C MET A 48 7.58 -10.46 6.91
N GLY A 49 7.99 -10.03 5.72
CA GLY A 49 9.41 -9.89 5.35
C GLY A 49 10.18 -8.96 6.29
N LEU A 50 9.62 -7.79 6.58
CA LEU A 50 10.20 -6.79 7.48
C LEU A 50 10.30 -7.28 8.93
N SER A 51 9.37 -8.13 9.37
CA SER A 51 9.33 -8.67 10.74
C SER A 51 10.61 -9.43 11.13
N HIS A 52 11.32 -9.98 10.15
CA HIS A 52 12.53 -10.80 10.34
C HIS A 52 13.80 -9.97 10.59
N PHE A 53 13.80 -8.67 10.29
CA PHE A 53 14.94 -7.79 10.55
C PHE A 53 14.83 -7.24 11.97
N THR A 54 15.48 -7.90 12.93
CA THR A 54 15.50 -7.43 14.32
C THR A 54 16.60 -6.39 14.55
N THR A 55 16.23 -5.27 15.16
CA THR A 55 17.16 -4.35 15.85
C THR A 55 16.71 -4.19 17.30
N ASP A 56 17.65 -4.11 18.23
CA ASP A 56 17.40 -3.93 19.66
C ASP A 56 16.46 -2.73 19.90
N ILE A 57 15.30 -2.99 20.52
CA ILE A 57 14.28 -1.97 20.76
C ILE A 57 14.67 -1.17 22.02
N GLN A 58 14.92 0.12 21.84
CA GLN A 58 15.09 1.06 22.95
C GLN A 58 13.76 1.73 23.32
N TYR A 59 13.58 2.04 24.60
CA TYR A 59 12.38 2.71 25.09
C TYR A 59 12.33 4.19 24.66
N GLU A 60 11.20 4.64 24.12
CA GLU A 60 10.94 6.05 23.84
C GLU A 60 9.76 6.60 24.66
N LYS A 61 9.87 7.89 25.04
CA LYS A 61 8.81 8.61 25.75
C LYS A 61 7.58 8.81 24.82
N PRO A 62 6.35 8.52 25.31
CA PRO A 62 5.14 8.68 24.52
C PRO A 62 4.94 10.12 24.05
N ASP A 63 4.45 10.25 22.82
CA ASP A 63 4.12 11.51 22.19
C ASP A 63 2.71 11.96 22.56
N THR A 64 2.55 13.20 23.00
CA THR A 64 1.28 13.72 23.52
C THR A 64 0.73 14.91 22.74
N THR A 65 1.33 15.28 21.59
CA THR A 65 0.84 16.40 20.77
C THR A 65 0.08 15.90 19.56
N GLU A 66 -1.16 16.37 19.42
CA GLU A 66 -2.10 16.12 18.33
C GLU A 66 -1.70 16.89 17.06
N TYR A 67 -1.86 16.26 15.89
CA TYR A 67 -1.62 16.80 14.55
C TYR A 67 -2.29 15.87 13.52
N THR A 68 -2.61 16.38 12.33
CA THR A 68 -3.10 15.57 11.20
C THR A 68 -1.93 15.11 10.30
N ILE A 69 -2.17 14.06 9.50
CA ILE A 69 -1.14 13.52 8.60
C ILE A 69 -0.82 14.55 7.51
N GLU A 70 -1.83 15.25 7.01
CA GLU A 70 -1.79 16.34 6.05
C GLU A 70 -0.88 17.49 6.51
N GLU A 71 -1.12 18.03 7.71
CA GLU A 71 -0.32 19.15 8.23
C GLU A 71 1.16 18.78 8.38
N LYS A 72 1.45 17.49 8.59
CA LYS A 72 2.82 16.99 8.70
C LYS A 72 3.48 16.82 7.34
N ILE A 73 2.76 16.33 6.34
CA ILE A 73 3.24 16.26 4.95
C ILE A 73 3.56 17.66 4.43
N ASP A 74 2.66 18.61 4.65
CA ASP A 74 2.82 19.99 4.22
C ASP A 74 4.01 20.68 4.88
N HIS A 75 4.17 20.50 6.20
CA HIS A 75 5.28 21.09 6.96
C HIS A 75 6.65 20.57 6.51
N ASN A 76 6.73 19.30 6.08
CA ASN A 76 7.99 18.67 5.65
C ASN A 76 8.15 18.65 4.12
N LYS A 77 7.24 19.30 3.37
CA LYS A 77 7.31 19.48 1.91
C LYS A 77 7.51 18.16 1.14
N LEU A 78 6.81 17.12 1.57
CA LEU A 78 6.85 15.79 0.96
C LEU A 78 5.93 15.76 -0.27
N SER A 79 6.40 16.29 -1.39
CA SER A 79 5.60 16.48 -2.60
C SER A 79 4.98 15.19 -3.12
N LYS A 80 5.71 14.07 -3.06
CA LYS A 80 5.21 12.75 -3.48
C LYS A 80 3.99 12.29 -2.68
N TYR A 81 3.94 12.62 -1.38
CA TYR A 81 2.79 12.30 -0.55
C TYR A 81 1.66 13.31 -0.69
N GLN A 82 1.95 14.57 -1.05
CA GLN A 82 0.92 15.56 -1.39
C GLN A 82 0.21 15.18 -2.69
N ASP A 83 0.99 14.86 -3.73
CA ASP A 83 0.48 14.62 -5.09
C ASP A 83 -0.43 13.38 -5.17
N PHE A 84 -0.24 12.41 -4.27
CA PHE A 84 -0.99 11.14 -4.23
C PHE A 84 -1.64 10.87 -2.88
N PHE A 85 -1.95 11.92 -2.11
CA PHE A 85 -2.39 11.79 -0.72
C PHE A 85 -3.57 10.84 -0.51
N ASP A 86 -4.59 10.93 -1.37
CA ASP A 86 -5.80 10.11 -1.27
C ASP A 86 -5.49 8.60 -1.40
N ASP A 87 -4.61 8.23 -2.33
CA ASP A 87 -4.16 6.85 -2.53
C ASP A 87 -3.36 6.33 -1.31
N TYR A 88 -2.47 7.17 -0.78
CA TYR A 88 -1.75 6.85 0.45
C TYR A 88 -2.67 6.68 1.66
N MET A 89 -3.72 7.49 1.78
CA MET A 89 -4.69 7.41 2.87
C MET A 89 -5.65 6.22 2.74
N GLU A 90 -6.06 5.86 1.53
CA GLU A 90 -6.81 4.63 1.28
C GLU A 90 -6.01 3.41 1.76
N ASN A 91 -4.75 3.32 1.34
CA ASN A 91 -3.85 2.24 1.70
C ASN A 91 -3.35 2.30 3.16
N TYR A 92 -3.38 3.47 3.81
CA TYR A 92 -2.99 3.63 5.21
C TYR A 92 -3.84 2.75 6.15
N ASN A 93 -5.16 2.74 5.96
CA ASN A 93 -6.06 1.93 6.79
C ASN A 93 -5.83 0.42 6.56
N LEU A 94 -5.50 0.05 5.32
CA LEU A 94 -5.16 -1.33 4.98
C LEU A 94 -3.89 -1.78 5.72
N VAL A 95 -2.81 -1.00 5.63
CA VAL A 95 -1.56 -1.28 6.37
C VAL A 95 -1.82 -1.33 7.88
N LYS A 96 -2.57 -0.36 8.43
CA LYS A 96 -2.93 -0.32 9.85
C LYS A 96 -3.66 -1.59 10.31
N ASN A 97 -4.62 -2.07 9.54
CA ASN A 97 -5.35 -3.30 9.85
C ASN A 97 -4.43 -4.52 9.81
N LYS A 98 -3.56 -4.64 8.80
CA LYS A 98 -2.59 -5.75 8.71
C LYS A 98 -1.59 -5.74 9.86
N VAL A 99 -1.08 -4.57 10.23
CA VAL A 99 -0.22 -4.40 11.40
C VAL A 99 -0.95 -4.84 12.68
N SER A 100 -2.23 -4.46 12.83
CA SER A 100 -3.05 -4.84 13.99
C SER A 100 -3.21 -6.36 14.12
N ILE A 101 -3.46 -7.06 13.02
CA ILE A 101 -3.56 -8.53 13.00
C ILE A 101 -2.23 -9.17 13.45
N ILE A 102 -1.09 -8.68 12.95
CA ILE A 102 0.22 -9.22 13.33
C ILE A 102 0.52 -8.94 14.81
N ILE A 103 0.10 -7.79 15.35
CA ILE A 103 0.26 -7.45 16.77
C ILE A 103 -0.46 -8.45 17.68
N GLU A 104 -1.57 -9.06 17.25
CA GLU A 104 -2.27 -10.09 18.03
C GLU A 104 -1.38 -11.31 18.30
N GLU A 105 -0.46 -11.63 17.37
CA GLU A 105 0.50 -12.73 17.49
C GLU A 105 1.87 -12.28 18.04
N ASP A 106 2.32 -11.08 17.67
CA ASP A 106 3.58 -10.47 18.09
C ASP A 106 3.40 -9.00 18.48
N ILE A 107 3.16 -8.76 19.77
CA ILE A 107 2.95 -7.42 20.34
C ILE A 107 4.12 -6.45 20.15
N THR A 108 5.30 -6.95 19.76
CA THR A 108 6.49 -6.11 19.55
C THR A 108 6.69 -5.73 18.08
N PHE A 109 5.92 -6.35 17.17
CA PHE A 109 6.06 -6.17 15.73
C PHE A 109 6.03 -4.70 15.31
N GLU A 110 5.01 -3.95 15.74
CA GLU A 110 4.88 -2.54 15.37
C GLU A 110 6.06 -1.70 15.83
N LYS A 111 6.56 -1.93 17.05
CA LYS A 111 7.76 -1.24 17.55
C LYS A 111 9.00 -1.59 16.73
N ARG A 112 9.18 -2.86 16.34
CA ARG A 112 10.28 -3.27 15.46
C ARG A 112 10.18 -2.62 14.09
N LEU A 113 9.00 -2.61 13.49
CA LEU A 113 8.73 -1.98 12.20
C LEU A 113 9.05 -0.47 12.24
N MET A 114 8.56 0.23 13.26
CA MET A 114 8.86 1.64 13.48
C MET A 114 10.36 1.89 13.63
N GLN A 115 11.05 1.10 14.46
CA GLN A 115 12.48 1.25 14.68
C GLN A 115 13.30 0.96 13.42
N TYR A 116 12.92 -0.07 12.66
CA TYR A 116 13.59 -0.44 11.41
C TYR A 116 13.56 0.72 10.41
N ILE A 117 12.38 1.27 10.11
CA ILE A 117 12.25 2.41 9.18
C ILE A 117 12.92 3.66 9.76
N LYS A 118 12.87 3.89 11.08
CA LYS A 118 13.57 5.01 11.72
C LYS A 118 15.09 4.91 11.56
N ASN A 119 15.67 3.71 11.67
CA ASN A 119 17.09 3.50 11.45
C ASN A 119 17.48 3.78 10.00
N LYS A 120 16.63 3.40 9.03
CA LYS A 120 16.81 3.76 7.61
C LYS A 120 16.78 5.26 7.39
N TYR A 121 15.84 5.94 8.02
CA TYR A 121 15.79 7.40 8.00
C TYR A 121 17.06 8.02 8.57
N MET A 122 17.50 7.61 9.76
CA MET A 122 18.73 8.14 10.37
C MET A 122 19.98 7.91 9.53
N LYS A 123 20.06 6.80 8.77
CA LYS A 123 21.17 6.50 7.86
C LYS A 123 21.25 7.50 6.70
N HIS A 124 20.12 7.95 6.17
CA HIS A 124 20.05 8.81 4.98
C HIS A 124 19.82 10.29 5.30
N TYR A 125 19.38 10.59 6.53
CA TYR A 125 19.13 11.95 6.98
C TYR A 125 20.43 12.74 7.15
N SER A 126 20.44 13.95 6.60
CA SER A 126 21.41 14.99 6.92
C SER A 126 20.67 16.31 7.11
N LYS A 127 21.28 17.27 7.82
CA LYS A 127 20.64 18.56 8.14
C LYS A 127 20.26 19.39 6.90
N ASP A 128 20.97 19.18 5.80
CA ASP A 128 20.80 19.91 4.54
C ASP A 128 20.19 19.02 3.43
N SER A 129 19.73 17.81 3.78
CA SER A 129 19.10 16.90 2.82
C SER A 129 17.68 17.34 2.49
N ASP A 130 17.29 17.21 1.23
CA ASP A 130 15.90 17.29 0.79
C ASP A 130 15.11 16.09 1.32
N GLU A 131 13.95 16.34 1.93
CA GLU A 131 13.13 15.30 2.56
C GLU A 131 12.60 14.26 1.56
N ASN A 132 12.40 14.63 0.29
CA ASN A 132 11.98 13.70 -0.77
C ASN A 132 13.14 12.79 -1.19
N ILE A 133 14.37 13.33 -1.26
CA ILE A 133 15.56 12.51 -1.54
C ILE A 133 15.78 11.50 -0.40
N VAL A 134 15.61 11.94 0.86
CA VAL A 134 15.69 11.03 2.01
C VAL A 134 14.62 9.94 1.92
N LEU A 135 13.38 10.30 1.55
CA LEU A 135 12.30 9.34 1.36
C LEU A 135 12.62 8.31 0.26
N ASP A 136 13.03 8.76 -0.93
CA ASP A 136 13.33 7.86 -2.04
C ASP A 136 14.50 6.92 -1.69
N ASN A 137 15.55 7.43 -1.03
CA ASN A 137 16.66 6.61 -0.55
C ASN A 137 16.23 5.54 0.46
N ILE A 138 15.25 5.83 1.33
CA ILE A 138 14.71 4.85 2.28
C ILE A 138 13.94 3.77 1.54
N LEU A 139 13.09 4.16 0.57
CA LEU A 139 12.33 3.22 -0.24
C LEU A 139 13.26 2.27 -0.99
N GLU A 140 14.26 2.81 -1.70
CA GLU A 140 15.24 2.01 -2.45
C GLU A 140 16.01 1.03 -1.56
N ASP A 141 16.46 1.48 -0.38
CA ASP A 141 17.25 0.66 0.56
C ASP A 141 16.40 -0.51 1.10
N ILE A 142 15.12 -0.26 1.42
CA ILE A 142 14.18 -1.31 1.87
C ILE A 142 13.85 -2.27 0.73
N GLU A 143 13.52 -1.75 -0.45
CA GLU A 143 13.22 -2.59 -1.62
C GLU A 143 14.40 -3.50 -1.97
N HIS A 144 15.63 -2.98 -1.93
CA HIS A 144 16.83 -3.74 -2.22
C HIS A 144 17.06 -4.85 -1.18
N GLU A 145 16.84 -4.57 0.11
CA GLU A 145 16.90 -5.59 1.15
C GLU A 145 15.85 -6.68 0.95
N LEU A 146 14.61 -6.31 0.63
CA LEU A 146 13.55 -7.28 0.34
C LEU A 146 13.85 -8.12 -0.89
N LYS A 147 14.36 -7.53 -1.97
CA LYS A 147 14.79 -8.26 -3.18
C LYS A 147 15.87 -9.31 -2.88
N ASN A 148 16.78 -9.01 -1.95
CA ASN A 148 17.92 -9.88 -1.64
C ASN A 148 17.64 -10.92 -0.55
N HIS A 149 16.70 -10.66 0.35
CA HIS A 149 16.51 -11.45 1.57
C HIS A 149 15.12 -12.08 1.69
N SER A 150 14.21 -11.81 0.76
CA SER A 150 12.85 -12.36 0.77
C SER A 150 12.52 -13.07 -0.54
N LYS A 151 11.41 -13.81 -0.55
CA LYS A 151 10.84 -14.42 -1.76
C LYS A 151 9.68 -13.61 -2.33
N LEU A 152 9.62 -12.32 -2.00
CA LEU A 152 8.56 -11.43 -2.42
C LEU A 152 8.62 -11.19 -3.93
N SER A 153 7.45 -11.06 -4.54
CA SER A 153 7.37 -10.67 -5.95
C SER A 153 7.70 -9.19 -6.12
N LEU A 154 8.02 -8.77 -7.35
CA LEU A 154 8.23 -7.35 -7.66
C LEU A 154 6.99 -6.52 -7.35
N ASP A 155 5.80 -7.09 -7.59
CA ASP A 155 4.52 -6.45 -7.25
C ASP A 155 4.39 -6.26 -5.74
N ASP A 156 4.77 -7.27 -4.94
CA ASP A 156 4.78 -7.14 -3.50
C ASP A 156 5.74 -6.02 -3.08
N ILE A 157 6.97 -6.04 -3.57
CA ILE A 157 8.00 -5.05 -3.24
C ILE A 157 7.57 -3.63 -3.64
N SER A 158 6.84 -3.48 -4.75
CA SER A 158 6.33 -2.18 -5.17
C SER A 158 5.35 -1.55 -4.17
N SER A 159 4.82 -2.30 -3.19
CA SER A 159 3.90 -1.78 -2.17
C SER A 159 4.61 -1.25 -0.91
N VAL A 160 5.95 -1.19 -0.90
CA VAL A 160 6.77 -0.71 0.23
C VAL A 160 6.45 0.73 0.60
N HIS A 161 6.11 1.59 -0.36
CA HIS A 161 5.82 3.01 -0.10
C HIS A 161 4.63 3.21 0.83
N TYR A 162 3.61 2.35 0.79
CA TYR A 162 2.47 2.44 1.70
C TYR A 162 2.87 2.14 3.16
N ILE A 163 3.83 1.23 3.38
CA ILE A 163 4.31 0.89 4.71
C ILE A 163 5.21 1.99 5.26
N VAL A 164 6.09 2.55 4.43
CA VAL A 164 6.91 3.71 4.82
C VAL A 164 6.01 4.91 5.14
N PHE A 165 4.98 5.15 4.34
CA PHE A 165 3.96 6.16 4.63
C PHE A 165 3.24 5.91 5.97
N TYR A 166 2.79 4.68 6.24
CA TYR A 166 2.18 4.31 7.52
C TYR A 166 3.09 4.65 8.70
N VAL A 167 4.36 4.25 8.65
CA VAL A 167 5.31 4.54 9.73
C VAL A 167 5.56 6.03 9.83
N PHE A 168 5.67 6.76 8.73
CA PHE A 168 5.90 8.20 8.74
C PHE A 168 4.71 8.99 9.28
N ALA A 169 3.49 8.57 8.99
CA ALA A 169 2.29 9.11 9.61
C ALA A 169 2.31 8.90 11.13
N GLN A 170 2.67 7.70 11.60
CA GLN A 170 2.72 7.35 13.04
C GLN A 170 3.92 7.95 13.80
N CYS A 171 5.10 8.07 13.17
CA CYS A 171 6.36 8.36 13.85
C CYS A 171 6.78 9.83 13.80
N LYS A 172 7.53 10.29 14.82
CA LYS A 172 8.16 11.64 14.89
C LYS A 172 9.31 11.89 13.90
N ILE A 173 9.44 11.09 12.85
CA ILE A 173 10.55 11.17 11.90
C ILE A 173 10.56 12.54 11.20
N TYR A 174 9.36 13.00 10.84
CA TYR A 174 9.12 14.32 10.29
C TYR A 174 8.74 15.33 11.37
N GLN A 175 9.17 16.57 11.17
CA GLN A 175 8.90 17.65 12.09
C GLN A 175 7.40 17.87 12.19
N LYS A 176 6.93 18.06 13.42
CA LYS A 176 5.55 18.46 13.63
C LYS A 176 5.36 19.91 13.18
N PRO A 177 4.24 20.23 12.54
CA PRO A 177 3.85 21.62 12.37
C PRO A 177 3.79 22.28 13.75
N PRO A 178 4.24 23.54 13.88
CA PRO A 178 4.13 24.28 15.14
C PRO A 178 2.65 24.38 15.53
N ARG A 179 2.34 24.23 16.83
CA ARG A 179 0.95 24.37 17.32
C ARG A 179 0.39 25.72 16.88
N THR A 180 -0.61 25.73 16.03
CA THR A 180 -1.45 26.90 15.82
C THR A 180 -2.24 27.08 17.10
N ASN A 181 -1.78 27.94 18.00
CA ASN A 181 -2.61 28.39 19.12
C ASN A 181 -3.80 29.15 18.50
N LEU A 182 -4.94 28.48 18.39
CA LEU A 182 -6.24 29.10 18.16
C LEU A 182 -6.74 29.73 19.46
#